data_AF-A7HIG0-F1
#
_entry.id   AF-A7HIG0-F1
#
_cell.length_a   1.000
_cell.length_b   1.000
_cell.length_c   1.000
_cell.angle_alpha   90.00
_cell.angle_beta   90.00
_cell.angle_gamma   90.00
#
_symmetry.space_group_name_H-M   'P 1'
#
loop_
_entity.id
_entity.type
_entity.pdbx_description
1 polymer ?
#
loop_
_entity_poly.entity_id
_entity_poly.type
_entity_poly.pdbx_seq_one_letter_code
_entity_poly.pdbx_strand_id
1 'polypeptide(L)'
;MTAPPSRSYMTALPEARRRAVSRPRAGEILPDFEEKAMYAVIRTGGKQYRVAQGDRLKVEKLAGDVGGKISFEVLLVGGDGEAKIGAPVVSGAAVEGEIVAQDKHKKVVHFRKKKEGWTKKRGHRQPYTEVLITAVRA
;
A
#
# COMPACT_ATOMS: atom_id res chain seq x y z
N MET A 1 -1.06 68.72 -12.60
CA MET A 1 -1.52 67.47 -13.25
C MET A 1 -0.32 66.84 -13.94
N THR A 2 0.23 65.77 -13.39
CA THR A 2 1.30 64.99 -14.06
C THR A 2 1.01 63.53 -13.77
N ALA A 3 0.48 62.83 -14.78
CA ALA A 3 0.12 61.42 -14.70
C ALA A 3 1.38 60.54 -14.76
N PRO A 4 1.43 59.41 -14.05
CA PRO A 4 2.52 58.43 -14.21
C PRO A 4 2.37 57.65 -15.53
N PRO A 5 3.49 57.23 -16.15
CA PRO A 5 3.45 56.47 -17.40
C PRO A 5 2.87 55.06 -17.20
N SER A 6 1.92 54.72 -18.06
CA SER A 6 1.30 53.40 -18.19
C SER A 6 2.33 52.35 -18.58
N ARG A 7 2.68 51.46 -17.64
CA ARG A 7 3.48 50.29 -17.93
C ARG A 7 2.60 49.23 -18.56
N SER A 8 2.61 49.21 -19.87
CA SER A 8 2.06 48.17 -20.75
C SER A 8 2.68 46.80 -20.42
N TYR A 9 1.98 46.00 -19.61
CA TYR A 9 2.24 44.57 -19.50
C TYR A 9 1.25 43.80 -20.37
N MET A 10 1.55 43.77 -21.67
CA MET A 10 1.13 42.65 -22.52
C MET A 10 2.37 41.82 -22.81
N THR A 11 2.54 40.72 -22.07
CA THR A 11 3.29 39.57 -22.58
C THR A 11 2.54 38.32 -22.14
N ALA A 12 2.11 37.58 -23.16
CA ALA A 12 1.25 36.40 -23.14
C ALA A 12 1.49 35.43 -21.97
N LEU A 13 0.45 35.21 -21.18
CA LEU A 13 0.30 33.95 -20.46
C LEU A 13 0.04 32.86 -21.52
N PRO A 14 0.80 31.75 -21.56
CA PRO A 14 0.56 30.69 -22.52
C PRO A 14 -0.82 30.07 -22.28
N GLU A 15 -1.66 30.06 -23.32
CA GLU A 15 -2.91 29.29 -23.47
C GLU A 15 -2.66 27.77 -23.50
N ALA A 16 -1.83 27.25 -22.60
CA ALA A 16 -1.42 25.85 -22.61
C ALA A 16 -1.53 25.25 -21.21
N ARG A 17 -2.78 25.04 -20.79
CA ARG A 17 -3.17 23.87 -19.98
C ARG A 17 -4.69 23.65 -20.03
N ARG A 18 -5.24 23.65 -21.26
CA ARG A 18 -6.33 22.74 -21.59
C ARG A 18 -5.79 21.31 -21.59
N ARG A 19 -5.62 20.72 -20.42
CA ARG A 19 -5.84 19.28 -20.27
C ARG A 19 -6.94 19.14 -19.26
N ALA A 20 -8.16 19.34 -19.76
CA ALA A 20 -9.31 18.66 -19.19
C ALA A 20 -8.88 17.22 -18.93
N VAL A 21 -9.06 16.74 -17.70
CA VAL A 21 -9.11 15.30 -17.46
C VAL A 21 -10.23 14.82 -18.36
N SER A 22 -9.90 14.28 -19.53
CA SER A 22 -10.89 13.77 -20.48
C SER A 22 -11.62 12.67 -19.73
N ARG A 23 -12.86 12.94 -19.33
CA ARG A 23 -13.76 11.86 -18.93
C ARG A 23 -13.75 10.85 -20.08
N PRO A 24 -13.53 9.56 -19.80
CA PRO A 24 -13.53 8.58 -20.87
C PRO A 24 -14.86 8.68 -21.63
N ARG A 25 -14.79 8.70 -22.97
CA ARG A 25 -16.00 8.69 -23.80
C ARG A 25 -16.75 7.38 -23.55
N ALA A 26 -18.08 7.43 -23.55
CA ALA A 26 -18.90 6.23 -23.41
C ALA A 26 -18.48 5.20 -24.48
N GLY A 27 -17.89 4.09 -24.04
CA GLY A 27 -17.30 3.05 -24.91
C GLY A 27 -15.77 2.91 -24.82
N GLU A 28 -15.07 3.78 -24.11
CA GLU A 28 -13.67 3.56 -23.73
C GLU A 28 -13.63 2.58 -22.54
N ILE A 29 -13.34 1.32 -22.84
CA ILE A 29 -13.02 0.30 -21.83
C ILE A 29 -11.73 0.77 -21.15
N LEU A 30 -11.82 1.16 -19.87
CA LEU A 30 -10.65 1.37 -19.02
C LEU A 30 -9.85 0.05 -19.02
N PRO A 31 -8.51 0.09 -19.06
CA PRO A 31 -7.70 -1.12 -19.12
C PRO A 31 -8.15 -2.07 -18.02
N ASP A 32 -8.46 -3.27 -18.45
CA ASP A 32 -9.00 -4.36 -17.65
C ASP A 32 -8.33 -4.39 -16.29
N PHE A 33 -9.14 -4.21 -15.24
CA PHE A 33 -8.83 -4.70 -13.89
C PHE A 33 -8.88 -6.23 -13.97
N GLU A 34 -7.95 -6.76 -14.75
CA GLU A 34 -7.82 -8.14 -15.13
C GLU A 34 -7.82 -8.99 -13.86
N GLU A 35 -8.62 -10.04 -13.89
CA GLU A 35 -9.07 -10.85 -12.77
C GLU A 35 -7.99 -11.11 -11.70
N LYS A 36 -8.16 -10.46 -10.54
CA LYS A 36 -7.82 -11.13 -9.27
C LYS A 36 -9.02 -11.95 -8.83
N ALA A 37 -9.32 -13.01 -9.58
CA ALA A 37 -10.29 -14.01 -9.14
C ALA A 37 -9.79 -14.60 -7.82
N MET A 38 -8.55 -15.11 -7.78
CA MET A 38 -7.99 -15.78 -6.61
C MET A 38 -7.32 -14.85 -5.58
N TYR A 39 -7.85 -14.86 -4.35
CA TYR A 39 -7.30 -14.18 -3.17
C TYR A 39 -7.19 -15.12 -1.97
N ALA A 40 -6.24 -14.84 -1.09
CA ALA A 40 -6.04 -15.55 0.17
C ALA A 40 -6.08 -14.58 1.35
N VAL A 41 -6.50 -15.07 2.51
CA VAL A 41 -6.34 -14.37 3.79
C VAL A 41 -5.22 -15.05 4.56
N ILE A 42 -4.11 -14.35 4.72
CA ILE A 42 -2.93 -14.83 5.44
C ILE A 42 -2.92 -14.30 6.87
N ARG A 43 -2.36 -15.08 7.79
CA ARG A 43 -2.10 -14.66 9.16
C ARG A 43 -0.59 -14.45 9.36
N THR A 44 -0.19 -13.26 9.75
CA THR A 44 1.22 -12.93 10.05
C THR A 44 1.31 -11.82 11.10
N GLY A 45 2.25 -11.96 12.05
CA GLY A 45 2.43 -10.99 13.15
C GLY A 45 1.16 -10.76 14.00
N GLY A 46 0.32 -11.79 14.14
CA GLY A 46 -0.97 -11.68 14.85
C GLY A 46 -2.07 -10.91 14.11
N LYS A 47 -1.84 -10.49 12.86
CA LYS A 47 -2.80 -9.78 12.01
C LYS A 47 -3.19 -10.64 10.82
N GLN A 48 -4.36 -10.34 10.25
CA GLN A 48 -4.87 -11.00 9.04
C GLN A 48 -4.86 -10.01 7.88
N TYR A 49 -4.39 -10.45 6.72
CA TYR A 49 -4.30 -9.64 5.52
C TYR A 49 -4.92 -10.38 4.34
N ARG A 50 -5.75 -9.67 3.57
CA ARG A 50 -6.20 -10.14 2.27
C ARG A 50 -5.10 -9.85 1.25
N VAL A 51 -4.68 -10.90 0.54
CA VAL A 51 -3.61 -10.84 -0.45
C VAL A 51 -4.04 -11.57 -1.72
N ALA A 52 -3.51 -11.15 -2.83
CA ALA A 52 -3.57 -11.87 -4.09
C ALA A 52 -2.20 -11.81 -4.77
N GLN A 53 -2.00 -12.61 -5.81
CA GLN A 53 -0.73 -12.68 -6.51
C GLN A 53 -0.28 -11.27 -6.99
N GLY A 54 1.00 -10.96 -6.83
CA GLY A 54 1.58 -9.67 -7.21
C GLY A 54 1.34 -8.53 -6.21
N ASP A 55 0.61 -8.74 -5.10
CA ASP A 55 0.46 -7.70 -4.08
C ASP A 55 1.74 -7.47 -3.28
N ARG A 56 1.98 -6.20 -2.93
CA ARG A 56 3.02 -5.79 -1.99
C ARG A 56 2.40 -5.52 -0.63
N LEU A 57 2.84 -6.28 0.37
CA LEU A 57 2.35 -6.19 1.73
C LEU A 57 3.47 -5.75 2.69
N LYS A 58 3.17 -4.79 3.56
CA LYS A 58 4.04 -4.40 4.67
C LYS A 58 3.60 -5.13 5.93
N VAL A 59 4.41 -6.08 6.35
CA VAL A 59 4.17 -6.92 7.54
C VAL A 59 5.10 -6.52 8.68
N GLU A 60 4.84 -7.07 9.86
CA GLU A 60 5.74 -6.93 10.99
C GLU A 60 7.12 -7.49 10.68
N LYS A 61 8.12 -7.17 11.50
CA LYS A 61 9.50 -7.62 11.28
C LYS A 61 9.56 -9.15 11.29
N LEU A 62 9.92 -9.74 10.14
CA LEU A 62 10.20 -11.17 9.99
C LEU A 62 11.71 -11.42 10.00
N ALA A 63 12.11 -12.61 10.45
CA ALA A 63 13.49 -13.07 10.33
C ALA A 63 13.73 -13.58 8.89
N GLY A 64 14.75 -13.04 8.22
CA GLY A 64 15.10 -13.39 6.84
C GLY A 64 15.88 -12.27 6.17
N ASP A 65 16.53 -12.59 5.05
CA ASP A 65 17.27 -11.62 4.23
C ASP A 65 16.41 -11.09 3.07
N VAL A 66 16.80 -9.95 2.51
CA VAL A 66 16.17 -9.41 1.29
C VAL A 66 16.39 -10.39 0.13
N GLY A 67 15.32 -10.74 -0.59
CA GLY A 67 15.28 -11.80 -1.61
C GLY A 67 14.94 -13.19 -1.05
N GLY A 68 14.78 -13.33 0.27
CA GLY A 68 14.37 -14.58 0.89
C GLY A 68 12.91 -14.94 0.57
N LYS A 69 12.65 -16.25 0.38
CA LYS A 69 11.29 -16.79 0.25
C LYS A 69 10.69 -17.08 1.62
N ILE A 70 9.45 -16.68 1.83
CA ILE A 70 8.68 -16.93 3.06
C ILE A 70 7.35 -17.58 2.69
N SER A 71 7.00 -18.64 3.41
CA SER A 71 5.67 -19.26 3.38
C SER A 71 4.82 -18.74 4.53
N PHE A 72 3.57 -18.37 4.25
CA PHE A 72 2.62 -17.88 5.25
C PHE A 72 1.51 -18.90 5.54
N GLU A 73 0.99 -18.87 6.78
CA GLU A 73 -0.21 -19.62 7.15
C GLU A 73 -1.45 -18.98 6.51
N VAL A 74 -2.28 -19.82 5.88
CA VAL A 74 -3.47 -19.41 5.12
C VAL A 74 -4.74 -19.82 5.87
N LEU A 75 -5.62 -18.85 6.11
CA LEU A 75 -6.91 -19.06 6.78
C LEU A 75 -8.05 -19.29 5.79
N LEU A 76 -7.99 -18.61 4.65
CA LEU A 76 -9.02 -18.64 3.63
C LEU A 76 -8.38 -18.49 2.25
N VAL A 77 -8.88 -19.25 1.28
CA VAL A 77 -8.64 -19.00 -0.15
C VAL A 77 -9.99 -18.90 -0.84
N GLY A 78 -10.19 -17.86 -1.65
CA GLY A 78 -11.38 -17.66 -2.46
C GLY A 78 -11.00 -17.23 -3.87
N GLY A 79 -11.83 -17.51 -4.86
CA GLY A 79 -11.67 -16.84 -6.14
C GLY A 79 -12.56 -17.24 -7.29
N ASP A 80 -12.99 -18.50 -7.35
CA ASP A 80 -13.84 -18.98 -8.44
C ASP A 80 -14.93 -19.91 -7.88
N GLY A 81 -15.78 -19.37 -7.01
CA GLY A 81 -16.88 -20.09 -6.36
C GLY A 81 -16.72 -20.26 -4.85
N GLU A 82 -16.90 -21.49 -4.34
CA GLU A 82 -16.90 -21.76 -2.89
C GLU A 82 -15.56 -21.40 -2.23
N ALA A 83 -15.63 -20.55 -1.21
CA ALA A 83 -14.47 -20.18 -0.41
C ALA A 83 -14.04 -21.38 0.45
N LYS A 84 -12.78 -21.80 0.30
CA LYS A 84 -12.18 -22.79 1.20
C LYS A 84 -11.85 -22.09 2.51
N ILE A 85 -12.69 -22.29 3.52
CA ILE A 85 -12.54 -21.76 4.87
C ILE A 85 -11.90 -22.85 5.74
N GLY A 86 -10.73 -22.56 6.29
CA GLY A 86 -10.07 -23.47 7.23
C GLY A 86 -10.55 -23.22 8.66
N ALA A 87 -10.76 -24.30 9.42
CA ALA A 87 -10.92 -24.24 10.88
C ALA A 87 -9.83 -25.11 11.50
N PRO A 88 -8.63 -24.63 11.89
CA PRO A 88 -8.12 -23.25 12.00
C PRO A 88 -7.14 -22.80 10.88
N VAL A 89 -6.71 -23.69 10.00
CA VAL A 89 -5.83 -23.44 8.84
C VAL A 89 -6.35 -24.30 7.68
N VAL A 90 -6.27 -23.83 6.43
CA VAL A 90 -6.61 -24.65 5.26
C VAL A 90 -5.45 -25.62 4.99
N SER A 91 -5.65 -26.92 5.24
CA SER A 91 -4.64 -27.94 4.96
C SER A 91 -4.38 -28.03 3.46
N GLY A 92 -3.15 -27.74 3.03
CA GLY A 92 -2.72 -27.77 1.62
C GLY A 92 -2.61 -26.41 0.94
N ALA A 93 -3.14 -25.34 1.55
CA ALA A 93 -2.96 -23.99 1.02
C ALA A 93 -1.64 -23.37 1.52
N ALA A 94 -0.85 -22.85 0.60
CA ALA A 94 0.40 -22.17 0.90
C ALA A 94 0.49 -20.88 0.09
N VAL A 95 0.75 -19.77 0.78
CA VAL A 95 1.09 -18.50 0.14
C VAL A 95 2.59 -18.32 0.23
N GLU A 96 3.23 -18.27 -0.95
CA GLU A 96 4.65 -17.97 -1.08
C GLU A 96 4.82 -16.48 -1.40
N GLY A 97 5.74 -15.84 -0.69
CA GLY A 97 6.16 -14.47 -0.95
C GLY A 97 7.66 -14.29 -0.84
N GLU A 98 8.15 -13.21 -1.43
CA GLU A 98 9.55 -12.80 -1.42
C GLU A 98 9.73 -11.50 -0.64
N ILE A 99 10.76 -11.42 0.20
CA ILE A 99 11.10 -10.19 0.91
C ILE A 99 11.74 -9.20 -0.07
N VAL A 100 11.05 -8.11 -0.36
CA VAL A 100 11.57 -7.04 -1.23
C VAL A 100 12.44 -6.06 -0.45
N ALA A 101 12.04 -5.73 0.78
CA ALA A 101 12.77 -4.75 1.58
C ALA A 101 12.53 -4.94 3.08
N GLN A 102 13.50 -4.50 3.88
CA GLN A 102 13.36 -4.35 5.32
C GLN A 102 13.76 -2.94 5.72
N ASP A 103 12.82 -2.18 6.27
CA ASP A 103 13.06 -0.79 6.66
C ASP A 103 12.21 -0.44 7.89
N LYS A 104 12.23 0.83 8.29
CA LYS A 104 11.47 1.37 9.40
C LYS A 104 10.45 2.35 8.87
N HIS A 105 9.24 2.30 9.40
CA HIS A 105 8.20 3.27 9.07
C HIS A 105 8.63 4.71 9.38
N LYS A 106 7.83 5.65 8.87
CA LYS A 106 7.96 7.07 9.23
C LYS A 106 7.95 7.21 10.77
N LYS A 107 8.75 8.14 11.28
CA LYS A 107 8.82 8.43 12.71
C LYS A 107 7.46 8.89 13.21
N VAL A 108 6.86 8.10 14.08
CA VAL A 108 5.68 8.48 14.84
C VAL A 108 6.16 9.12 16.13
N VAL A 109 5.71 10.33 16.39
CA VAL A 109 6.14 11.12 17.54
C VAL A 109 5.03 11.15 18.57
N HIS A 110 5.29 10.56 19.72
CA HIS A 110 4.45 10.73 20.90
C HIS A 110 4.89 11.98 21.66
N PHE A 111 3.94 12.87 21.90
CA PHE A 111 4.16 14.11 22.62
C PHE A 111 3.26 14.14 23.85
N ARG A 112 3.87 14.34 25.01
CA ARG A 112 3.16 14.45 26.29
C ARG A 112 3.59 15.72 27.00
N LYS A 113 2.63 16.59 27.27
CA LYS A 113 2.80 17.81 28.06
C LYS A 113 2.16 17.60 29.44
N LYS A 114 2.87 17.94 30.51
CA LYS A 114 2.29 17.96 31.87
C LYS A 114 1.74 19.36 32.15
N LYS A 115 0.76 19.47 33.04
CA LYS A 115 0.14 20.75 33.41
C LYS A 115 1.17 21.75 33.97
N GLU A 116 2.20 21.23 34.63
CA GLU A 116 3.25 22.03 35.26
C GLU A 116 4.64 21.51 34.86
N GLY A 117 5.46 22.40 34.28
CA GLY A 117 6.93 22.28 34.24
C GLY A 117 7.59 21.52 33.10
N TRP A 118 7.00 20.47 32.51
CA TRP A 118 7.74 19.73 31.47
C TRP A 118 6.92 19.16 30.32
N THR A 119 7.63 19.01 29.20
CA THR A 119 7.14 18.45 27.94
C THR A 119 8.10 17.35 27.49
N LYS A 120 7.59 16.14 27.23
CA LYS A 120 8.37 15.03 26.65
C LYS A 120 7.92 14.76 25.22
N LYS A 121 8.90 14.67 24.33
CA LYS A 121 8.73 14.27 22.93
C LYS A 121 9.55 13.01 22.69
N ARG A 122 8.89 11.87 22.47
CA ARG A 122 9.54 10.59 22.15
C ARG A 122 9.10 10.14 20.76
N GLY A 123 10.06 9.79 19.91
CA GLY A 123 9.76 9.18 18.63
C GLY A 123 9.96 7.67 18.66
N HIS A 124 9.11 6.93 17.96
CA HIS A 124 9.37 5.54 17.58
C HIS A 124 9.31 5.40 16.06
N ARG A 125 10.11 4.47 15.54
CA ARG A 125 10.03 4.02 14.14
C ARG A 125 9.86 2.52 14.16
N GLN A 126 8.68 2.05 13.76
CA GLN A 126 8.38 0.62 13.76
C GLN A 126 9.13 -0.05 12.59
N PRO A 127 9.94 -1.10 12.82
CA PRO A 127 10.51 -1.89 11.75
C PRO A 127 9.40 -2.68 11.04
N TYR A 128 9.50 -2.79 9.72
CA TYR A 128 8.60 -3.56 8.89
C TYR A 128 9.37 -4.30 7.81
N THR A 129 8.78 -5.37 7.32
CA THR A 129 9.27 -6.13 6.17
C THR A 129 8.26 -5.94 5.04
N GLU A 130 8.72 -5.53 3.86
CA GLU A 130 7.91 -5.46 2.65
C GLU A 130 8.07 -6.78 1.89
N VAL A 131 6.94 -7.43 1.61
CA VAL A 131 6.86 -8.75 0.99
C VAL A 131 6.02 -8.63 -0.28
N LEU A 132 6.52 -9.20 -1.37
CA LEU A 132 5.79 -9.39 -2.62
C LEU A 132 5.21 -10.81 -2.64
N ILE A 133 3.93 -10.95 -2.90
CA ILE A 133 3.30 -12.27 -3.02
C ILE A 133 3.56 -12.84 -4.41
N THR A 134 4.29 -13.95 -4.48
CA THR A 134 4.70 -14.57 -5.76
C THR A 134 3.69 -15.60 -6.24
N ALA A 135 3.13 -16.39 -5.33
CA ALA A 135 2.17 -17.44 -5.66
C ALA A 135 1.19 -17.71 -4.51
N VAL A 136 -0.05 -18.02 -4.88
CA VAL A 136 -1.09 -18.50 -3.97
C VAL A 136 -1.45 -19.92 -4.41
N ARG A 137 -1.14 -20.93 -3.59
CA ARG A 137 -1.52 -22.33 -3.80
C ARG A 137 -2.66 -22.71 -2.85
N ALA A 138 -3.59 -23.56 -3.31
CA ALA A 138 -4.82 -23.95 -2.61
C ALA A 138 -5.09 -25.46 -2.65
#